data_AF-A0A9D4VF18-F1
#
_entry.id   AF-A0A9D4VF18-F1
#
_cell.length_a   1.000
_cell.length_b   1.000
_cell.length_c   1.000
_cell.angle_alpha   90.00
_cell.angle_beta   90.00
_cell.angle_gamma   90.00
#
_symmetry.space_group_name_H-M   'P 1'
#
loop_
_entity.id
_entity.type
_entity.pdbx_description
1 polymer ?
#
loop_
_entity_poly.entity_id
_entity_poly.type
_entity_poly.pdbx_seq_one_letter_code
_entity_poly.pdbx_strand_id
1 'polypeptide(L)'
;MSEPKMSSGGEEREESPRRKKQRPDNSDDVAVGNMQRYLVAVEYIGSRYMGFQKQKGQDGRTVQSALEEAFSKFVGKSVDSAPSSRTDTGVHALRNVCHVDVERVSKRKPGEILPPHEPAVVKRAVNHFLQKNGEDVQVVDVRCVPRNFHARFEAKERTYHYRIIVSSEALSVFERNRAWHTSEQLNIPAMQQACECLVGHHDFSSFRAAGCQAKSPMKTLDELRICEMPLWLCYPSEAMQIKCCDESFRGLNEERACSSEVGNSKSHLNTAALEDALVEVPETKAQRPRCYVITARARSFLYHQVRLMVGLLKAVGTGVVQVSDVPHLLEARTVTKAPPMAPACGLYLAEVKYQLD
;
A
#
# COMPACT_ATOMS: atom_id res chain seq x y z
N MET A 1 -56.35 44.06 -18.99
CA MET A 1 -55.70 45.35 -18.65
C MET A 1 -54.26 45.04 -18.31
N SER A 2 -53.37 45.07 -19.31
CA SER A 2 -52.41 46.16 -19.61
C SER A 2 -51.19 46.16 -18.68
N GLU A 3 -50.07 45.67 -19.23
CA GLU A 3 -48.64 45.75 -18.84
C GLU A 3 -48.10 47.18 -18.61
N PRO A 4 -46.78 47.44 -18.39
CA PRO A 4 -45.72 46.79 -17.57
C PRO A 4 -44.82 47.82 -16.81
N LYS A 5 -43.75 47.39 -16.12
CA LYS A 5 -42.46 48.12 -15.87
C LYS A 5 -41.42 47.15 -15.28
N MET A 6 -40.36 46.75 -16.01
CA MET A 6 -39.05 47.40 -16.23
C MET A 6 -37.99 47.16 -15.14
N SER A 7 -37.02 46.31 -15.49
CA SER A 7 -35.54 46.49 -15.46
C SER A 7 -34.85 47.17 -14.26
N SER A 8 -33.97 46.42 -13.60
CA SER A 8 -32.62 46.84 -13.16
C SER A 8 -31.86 45.56 -12.76
N GLY A 9 -30.76 45.15 -13.38
CA GLY A 9 -29.50 45.87 -13.46
C GLY A 9 -28.48 45.01 -12.70
N GLY A 10 -27.75 44.17 -13.43
CA GLY A 10 -26.67 43.36 -12.88
C GLY A 10 -25.45 44.23 -12.59
N GLU A 11 -24.92 44.13 -11.38
CA GLU A 11 -23.58 44.64 -11.05
C GLU A 11 -22.66 43.45 -10.80
N GLU A 12 -21.80 43.21 -11.77
CA GLU A 12 -20.56 42.44 -11.64
C GLU A 12 -19.68 43.15 -10.61
N ARG A 13 -19.42 42.50 -9.47
CA ARG A 13 -18.36 42.93 -8.56
C ARG A 13 -17.03 42.36 -9.04
N GLU A 14 -16.24 43.21 -9.69
CA GLU A 14 -14.82 42.99 -9.92
C GLU A 14 -14.11 42.77 -8.57
N GLU A 15 -13.65 41.54 -8.33
CA GLU A 15 -12.84 41.19 -7.15
C GLU A 15 -11.41 41.72 -7.37
N SER A 16 -11.03 42.74 -6.61
CA SER A 16 -9.72 43.40 -6.67
C SER A 16 -8.55 42.42 -6.45
N PRO A 17 -7.35 42.68 -7.02
CA PRO A 17 -6.25 41.71 -6.96
C PRO A 17 -5.74 41.54 -5.53
N ARG A 18 -5.83 40.31 -5.01
CA ARG A 18 -5.34 39.94 -3.68
C ARG A 18 -3.84 40.21 -3.56
N ARG A 19 -3.50 41.16 -2.67
CA ARG A 19 -2.12 41.43 -2.23
C ARG A 19 -1.41 40.11 -1.86
N LYS A 20 -0.32 39.81 -2.55
CA LYS A 20 0.66 38.79 -2.14
C LYS A 20 1.10 39.11 -0.71
N LYS A 21 0.66 38.34 0.28
CA LYS A 21 1.27 38.36 1.62
C LYS A 21 2.73 37.94 1.45
N GLN A 22 3.63 38.91 1.56
CA GLN A 22 5.05 38.65 1.73
C GLN A 22 5.22 37.68 2.90
N ARG A 23 6.00 36.62 2.69
CA ARG A 23 6.44 35.73 3.76
C ARG A 23 7.25 36.58 4.74
N PRO A 24 7.01 36.49 6.06
CA PRO A 24 7.85 37.20 7.00
C PRO A 24 9.28 36.65 6.89
N ASP A 25 10.21 37.59 7.01
CA ASP A 25 11.65 37.41 6.89
C ASP A 25 12.16 36.38 7.92
N ASN A 26 13.12 35.59 7.48
CA ASN A 26 13.61 34.39 8.16
C ASN A 26 14.76 34.80 9.11
N SER A 27 14.44 35.54 10.19
CA SER A 27 15.45 36.07 11.11
C SER A 27 15.15 35.89 12.61
N ASP A 28 14.29 34.93 12.97
CA ASP A 28 14.03 34.56 14.38
C ASP A 28 14.45 33.10 14.68
N ASP A 29 15.56 32.65 14.09
CA ASP A 29 16.09 31.29 14.26
C ASP A 29 17.12 31.17 15.41
N VAL A 30 16.89 31.94 16.49
CA VAL A 30 17.71 31.87 17.71
C VAL A 30 16.84 31.65 18.94
N ALA A 31 16.76 30.37 19.31
CA ALA A 31 16.50 29.80 20.64
C ALA A 31 15.15 30.04 21.33
N VAL A 32 14.17 29.14 21.12
CA VAL A 32 13.22 28.71 22.18
C VAL A 32 12.80 27.24 22.00
N GLY A 33 13.16 26.40 22.97
CA GLY A 33 12.81 24.97 23.09
C GLY A 33 13.92 24.03 22.60
N ASN A 34 14.22 22.96 23.33
CA ASN A 34 15.15 21.88 22.90
C ASN A 34 14.37 20.68 22.30
N MET A 35 13.18 20.97 21.75
CA MET A 35 12.29 20.00 21.13
C MET A 35 12.75 19.68 19.69
N GLN A 36 12.96 18.40 19.39
CA GLN A 36 13.35 17.93 18.07
C GLN A 36 12.18 17.23 17.40
N ARG A 37 11.90 17.62 16.15
CA ARG A 37 10.97 16.88 15.29
C ARG A 37 11.71 15.74 14.61
N TYR A 38 11.17 14.53 14.75
CA TYR A 38 11.68 13.35 14.06
C TYR A 38 10.69 12.93 12.98
N LEU A 39 11.22 12.65 11.80
CA LEU A 39 10.53 11.90 10.76
C LEU A 39 10.77 10.41 11.00
N VAL A 40 9.71 9.65 11.18
CA VAL A 40 9.74 8.26 11.59
C VAL A 40 9.06 7.43 10.52
N ALA A 41 9.81 6.54 9.87
CA ALA A 41 9.27 5.57 8.93
C ALA A 41 8.95 4.26 9.66
N VAL A 42 7.78 3.70 9.38
CA VAL A 42 7.25 2.50 10.02
C VAL A 42 6.72 1.51 8.99
N GLU A 43 6.91 0.24 9.28
CA GLU A 43 6.26 -0.89 8.60
C GLU A 43 5.26 -1.54 9.56
N TYR A 44 4.19 -2.12 9.02
CA TYR A 44 3.21 -2.84 9.84
C TYR A 44 2.33 -3.81 9.05
N ILE A 45 1.91 -4.87 9.75
CA ILE A 45 0.83 -5.75 9.31
C ILE A 45 -0.49 -5.19 9.83
N GLY A 46 -1.31 -4.65 8.93
CA GLY A 46 -2.55 -3.96 9.28
C GLY A 46 -3.70 -4.83 9.81
N SER A 47 -3.59 -6.15 9.72
CA SER A 47 -4.72 -7.08 9.95
C SER A 47 -5.31 -6.99 11.36
N ARG A 48 -4.52 -6.63 12.38
CA ARG A 48 -4.97 -6.47 13.78
C ARG A 48 -5.33 -5.03 14.17
N TYR A 49 -5.27 -4.09 13.22
CA TYR A 49 -5.45 -2.66 13.49
C TYR A 49 -6.69 -2.09 12.81
N MET A 50 -7.38 -1.19 13.51
CA MET A 50 -8.49 -0.37 12.99
C MET A 50 -7.98 0.80 12.12
N GLY A 51 -6.96 0.54 11.32
CA GLY A 51 -6.27 1.50 10.48
C GLY A 51 -5.16 2.25 11.21
N PHE A 52 -4.62 3.26 10.55
CA PHE A 52 -3.52 4.04 11.12
C PHE A 52 -4.01 4.98 12.23
N GLN A 53 -5.01 5.81 11.94
CA GLN A 53 -5.34 6.96 12.79
C GLN A 53 -6.24 6.57 13.97
N LYS A 54 -5.96 7.14 15.15
CA LYS A 54 -6.87 7.10 16.31
C LYS A 54 -8.25 7.64 15.91
N GLN A 55 -9.31 6.95 16.32
CA GLN A 55 -10.70 7.37 16.11
C GLN A 55 -11.34 7.73 17.46
N LYS A 56 -12.11 8.83 17.51
CA LYS A 56 -12.80 9.24 18.73
C LYS A 56 -14.00 8.33 18.97
N GLY A 57 -14.15 7.81 20.19
CA GLY A 57 -15.33 7.04 20.60
C GLY A 57 -15.39 5.61 20.04
N GLN A 58 -14.28 5.07 19.53
CA GLN A 58 -14.15 3.65 19.18
C GLN A 58 -13.03 3.02 19.99
N ASP A 59 -13.34 1.93 20.68
CA ASP A 59 -12.34 1.07 21.31
C ASP A 59 -11.74 0.16 20.24
N GLY A 60 -10.54 0.52 19.78
CA GLY A 60 -9.85 -0.17 18.71
C GLY A 60 -8.36 0.13 18.71
N ARG A 61 -7.53 -0.91 18.58
CA ARG A 61 -6.08 -0.72 18.45
C ARG A 61 -5.77 -0.13 17.08
N THR A 62 -5.05 0.97 17.05
CA THR A 62 -4.58 1.64 15.82
C THR A 62 -3.06 1.69 15.80
N VAL A 63 -2.47 1.77 14.60
CA VAL A 63 -1.01 1.90 14.47
C VAL A 63 -0.52 3.17 15.18
N GLN A 64 -1.27 4.27 15.07
CA GLN A 64 -0.97 5.52 15.75
C GLN A 64 -0.94 5.35 17.27
N SER A 65 -1.94 4.69 17.86
CA SER A 65 -1.96 4.45 19.31
C SER A 65 -0.79 3.59 19.78
N ALA A 66 -0.39 2.58 18.99
CA ALA A 66 0.75 1.72 19.32
C ALA A 66 2.08 2.50 19.30
N LEU A 67 2.28 3.32 18.28
CA LEU A 67 3.47 4.16 18.15
C LEU A 67 3.55 5.20 19.26
N GLU A 68 2.47 5.94 19.51
CA GLU A 68 2.44 6.99 20.52
C GLU A 68 2.61 6.44 21.94
N GLU A 69 2.10 5.24 22.24
CA GLU A 69 2.35 4.56 23.50
C GLU A 69 3.82 4.17 23.65
N ALA A 70 4.45 3.63 22.60
CA ALA A 70 5.87 3.27 22.59
C ALA A 70 6.76 4.52 22.77
N PHE A 71 6.45 5.61 22.06
CA PHE A 71 7.12 6.90 22.27
C PHE A 71 6.90 7.43 23.68
N SER A 72 5.68 7.33 24.21
CA SER A 72 5.37 7.84 25.55
C SER A 72 6.14 7.08 26.63
N LYS A 73 6.30 5.76 26.50
CA LYS A 73 7.14 4.95 27.39
C LYS A 73 8.63 5.29 27.28
N PHE A 74 9.11 5.57 26.08
CA PHE A 74 10.49 5.99 25.86
C PHE A 74 10.79 7.38 26.45
N VAL A 75 9.97 8.37 26.13
CA VAL A 75 10.19 9.77 26.52
C VAL A 75 9.74 10.05 27.96
N GLY A 76 8.76 9.30 28.47
CA GLY A 76 8.20 9.47 29.81
C GLY A 76 7.07 10.50 29.90
N LYS A 77 6.56 11.00 28.75
CA LYS A 77 5.41 11.89 28.65
C LYS A 77 4.60 11.54 27.40
N SER A 78 3.35 12.01 27.32
CA SER A 78 2.53 11.81 26.13
C SER A 78 3.19 12.44 24.90
N VAL A 79 3.16 11.70 23.78
CA VAL A 79 3.65 12.15 22.48
C VAL A 79 2.54 11.95 21.46
N ASP A 80 2.24 13.00 20.70
CA ASP A 80 1.37 12.92 19.54
C ASP A 80 2.18 12.74 18.26
N SER A 81 1.60 12.00 17.32
CA SER A 81 2.18 11.77 16.01
C SER A 81 1.24 12.23 14.90
N ALA A 82 1.82 12.67 13.78
CA ALA A 82 1.07 13.11 12.61
C ALA A 82 1.51 12.33 11.37
N PRO A 83 0.65 11.44 10.81
CA PRO A 83 1.00 10.60 9.68
C PRO A 83 1.04 11.35 8.36
N SER A 84 1.84 10.81 7.45
CA SER A 84 1.88 11.17 6.04
C SER A 84 0.66 10.64 5.28
N SER A 85 0.22 9.43 5.60
CA SER A 85 -0.89 8.74 4.97
C SER A 85 -1.71 8.00 6.01
N ARG A 86 -3.04 8.15 5.91
CA ARG A 86 -3.97 7.31 6.66
C ARG A 86 -4.13 6.01 5.88
N THR A 87 -4.08 4.89 6.57
CA THR A 87 -4.47 3.59 6.00
C THR A 87 -5.73 3.09 6.68
N ASP A 88 -6.60 2.44 5.92
CA ASP A 88 -7.85 1.89 6.44
C ASP A 88 -7.61 0.66 7.31
N THR A 89 -8.65 0.20 8.00
CA THR A 89 -8.63 -1.07 8.74
C THR A 89 -8.18 -2.21 7.84
N GLY A 90 -7.21 -3.00 8.31
CA GLY A 90 -6.67 -4.15 7.58
C GLY A 90 -5.64 -3.82 6.49
N VAL A 91 -5.39 -2.55 6.16
CA VAL A 91 -4.38 -2.15 5.15
C VAL A 91 -2.98 -2.15 5.77
N HIS A 92 -2.01 -2.71 5.05
CA HIS A 92 -0.62 -2.84 5.49
C HIS A 92 0.24 -1.63 5.08
N ALA A 93 1.44 -1.53 5.62
CA ALA A 93 2.47 -0.64 5.08
C ALA A 93 3.85 -1.28 5.14
N LEU A 94 4.59 -1.17 4.03
CA LEU A 94 6.02 -1.44 3.99
C LEU A 94 6.81 -0.22 4.48
N ARG A 95 6.29 0.99 4.18
CA ARG A 95 6.90 2.23 4.63
C ARG A 95 5.89 3.37 4.68
N ASN A 96 5.10 3.42 5.77
CA ASN A 96 4.38 4.63 6.13
C ASN A 96 5.32 5.55 6.91
N VAL A 97 5.01 6.84 6.95
CA VAL A 97 5.84 7.84 7.64
C VAL A 97 4.96 8.71 8.52
N CYS A 98 5.41 9.04 9.72
CA CYS A 98 4.83 10.08 10.56
C CYS A 98 5.92 11.01 11.08
N HIS A 99 5.52 12.18 11.58
CA HIS A 99 6.42 13.00 12.38
C HIS A 99 5.94 13.05 13.83
N VAL A 100 6.91 13.17 14.74
CA VAL A 100 6.71 13.31 16.18
C VAL A 100 7.63 14.39 16.72
N ASP A 101 7.15 15.14 17.70
CA ASP A 101 7.94 16.12 18.43
C ASP A 101 8.38 15.54 19.77
N VAL A 102 9.68 15.52 20.02
CA VAL A 102 10.25 14.96 21.24
C VAL A 102 11.17 15.98 21.88
N GLU A 103 10.87 16.30 23.13
CA GLU A 103 11.74 17.08 24.00
C GLU A 103 12.25 16.17 25.11
N ARG A 104 13.57 16.11 25.23
CA ARG A 104 14.25 15.23 26.17
C ARG A 104 14.47 15.95 27.48
N VAL A 105 13.86 15.46 28.56
CA VAL A 105 14.01 16.02 29.90
C VAL A 105 14.86 15.10 30.76
N SER A 106 15.73 15.69 31.59
CA SER A 106 16.57 14.98 32.55
C SER A 106 15.73 14.32 33.63
N LYS A 107 15.89 13.00 33.81
CA LYS A 107 15.25 12.27 34.92
C LYS A 107 15.90 12.57 36.28
N ARG A 108 17.17 13.00 36.28
CA ARG A 108 17.95 13.28 37.50
C ARG A 108 17.72 14.71 38.00
N LYS A 109 17.45 15.65 37.10
CA LYS A 109 17.17 17.05 37.40
C LYS A 109 15.89 17.48 36.68
N PRO A 110 14.71 17.35 37.33
CA PRO A 110 13.45 17.76 36.73
C PRO A 110 13.51 19.21 36.23
N GLY A 111 13.09 19.45 35.00
CA GLY A 111 13.12 20.77 34.34
C GLY A 111 14.37 21.06 33.50
N GLU A 112 15.44 20.26 33.63
CA GLU A 112 16.62 20.37 32.76
C GLU A 112 16.32 19.72 31.39
N ILE A 113 16.36 20.51 30.33
CA ILE A 113 16.18 20.02 28.96
C ILE A 113 17.53 19.60 28.37
N LEU A 114 17.62 18.34 27.96
CA LEU A 114 18.83 17.74 27.43
C LEU A 114 18.88 17.86 25.90
N PRO A 115 20.08 17.68 25.29
CA PRO A 115 20.21 17.60 23.84
C PRO A 115 19.33 16.49 23.24
N PRO A 116 18.81 16.69 22.01
CA PRO A 116 18.01 15.70 21.30
C PRO A 116 18.65 14.30 21.28
N HIS A 117 17.81 13.27 21.15
CA HIS A 117 18.29 11.92 20.98
C HIS A 117 18.84 11.73 19.56
N GLU A 118 19.94 11.01 19.44
CA GLU A 118 20.38 10.51 18.14
C GLU A 118 19.27 9.65 17.49
N PRO A 119 19.00 9.79 16.17
CA PRO A 119 17.93 9.04 15.50
C PRO A 119 18.00 7.52 15.72
N ALA A 120 19.21 6.97 15.77
CA ALA A 120 19.43 5.55 16.04
C ALA A 120 18.98 5.13 17.45
N VAL A 121 19.09 6.02 18.45
CA VAL A 121 18.61 5.77 19.82
C VAL A 121 17.09 5.76 19.83
N VAL A 122 16.45 6.72 19.16
CA VAL A 122 14.98 6.78 19.03
C VAL A 122 14.46 5.50 18.39
N LYS A 123 15.03 5.09 17.26
CA LYS A 123 14.66 3.84 16.56
C LYS A 123 14.73 2.63 17.48
N ARG A 124 15.87 2.42 18.17
CA ARG A 124 16.06 1.27 19.06
C ARG A 124 15.09 1.29 20.24
N ALA A 125 14.91 2.43 20.88
CA ALA A 125 14.08 2.54 22.07
C ALA A 125 12.59 2.34 21.75
N VAL A 126 12.09 2.95 20.66
CA VAL A 126 10.69 2.78 20.25
C VAL A 126 10.42 1.33 19.84
N ASN A 127 11.31 0.71 19.05
CA ASN A 127 11.17 -0.70 18.68
C ASN A 127 11.20 -1.64 19.88
N HIS A 128 12.02 -1.36 20.91
CA HIS A 128 11.99 -2.13 22.14
C HIS A 128 10.58 -2.15 22.77
N PHE A 129 9.90 -1.01 22.84
CA PHE A 129 8.55 -0.94 23.42
C PHE A 129 7.48 -1.54 22.51
N LEU A 130 7.58 -1.38 21.18
CA LEU A 130 6.67 -2.03 20.23
C LEU A 130 6.75 -3.56 20.36
N GLN A 131 7.97 -4.12 20.39
CA GLN A 131 8.21 -5.55 20.55
C GLN A 131 7.74 -6.06 21.92
N LYS A 132 8.06 -5.33 22.99
CA LYS A 132 7.62 -5.67 24.35
C LYS A 132 6.09 -5.71 24.48
N ASN A 133 5.39 -4.85 23.73
CA ASN A 133 3.93 -4.81 23.68
C ASN A 133 3.32 -5.85 22.71
N GLY A 134 4.13 -6.60 21.95
CA GLY A 134 3.63 -7.59 20.98
C GLY A 134 2.95 -6.97 19.75
N GLU A 135 3.36 -5.76 19.36
CA GLU A 135 2.82 -5.03 18.21
C GLU A 135 3.38 -5.56 16.88
N ASP A 136 2.54 -5.59 15.83
CA ASP A 136 2.97 -5.88 14.46
C ASP A 136 3.41 -4.60 13.73
N VAL A 137 4.13 -3.72 14.44
CA VAL A 137 4.62 -2.43 13.94
C VAL A 137 6.10 -2.32 14.27
N GLN A 138 6.89 -1.82 13.32
CA GLN A 138 8.32 -1.61 13.51
C GLN A 138 8.75 -0.28 12.89
N VAL A 139 9.58 0.47 13.62
CA VAL A 139 10.29 1.65 13.11
C VAL A 139 11.49 1.19 12.28
N VAL A 140 11.48 1.57 11.00
CA VAL A 140 12.51 1.17 10.02
C VAL A 140 13.53 2.29 9.75
N ASP A 141 13.14 3.57 9.89
CA ASP A 141 14.03 4.72 9.70
C ASP A 141 13.61 5.87 10.61
N VAL A 142 14.58 6.67 11.06
CA VAL A 142 14.35 7.89 11.84
C VAL A 142 15.31 8.97 11.38
N ARG A 143 14.81 10.19 11.16
CA ARG A 143 15.62 11.35 10.77
C ARG A 143 15.20 12.58 11.56
N CYS A 144 16.16 13.44 11.88
CA CYS A 144 15.85 14.79 12.34
C CYS A 144 15.34 15.62 11.16
N VAL A 145 14.28 16.38 11.36
CA VAL A 145 13.75 17.31 10.35
C VAL A 145 13.44 18.67 11.00
N PRO A 146 13.35 19.75 10.22
CA PRO A 146 12.95 21.06 10.74
C PRO A 146 11.61 21.03 11.48
N ARG A 147 11.40 21.91 12.45
CA ARG A 147 10.16 21.96 13.25
C ARG A 147 8.91 22.32 12.45
N ASN A 148 9.08 23.04 11.35
CA ASN A 148 8.00 23.35 10.43
C ASN A 148 7.68 22.20 9.46
N PHE A 149 8.49 21.13 9.46
CA PHE A 149 8.30 20.00 8.55
C PHE A 149 6.99 19.28 8.81
N HIS A 150 6.18 18.98 7.79
CA HIS A 150 4.96 18.21 7.96
C HIS A 150 4.86 16.98 7.03
N ALA A 151 4.95 15.78 7.61
CA ALA A 151 4.93 14.48 6.91
C ALA A 151 3.82 14.35 5.85
N ARG A 152 2.59 14.80 6.13
CA ARG A 152 1.52 14.78 5.12
C ARG A 152 1.71 15.73 3.94
N PHE A 153 2.04 16.99 4.22
CA PHE A 153 1.94 18.07 3.24
C PHE A 153 3.21 18.20 2.39
N GLU A 154 4.35 17.73 2.91
CA GLU A 154 5.62 17.74 2.19
C GLU A 154 5.91 16.46 1.41
N ALA A 155 5.13 15.41 1.63
CA ALA A 155 5.19 14.20 0.83
C ALA A 155 4.95 14.54 -0.66
N LYS A 156 5.94 14.19 -1.49
CA LYS A 156 5.94 14.43 -2.93
C LYS A 156 5.17 13.35 -3.67
N GLU A 157 5.18 12.14 -3.12
CA GLU A 157 4.65 10.95 -3.78
C GLU A 157 4.31 9.88 -2.75
N ARG A 158 3.30 9.07 -3.08
CA ARG A 158 2.89 7.87 -2.36
C ARG A 158 2.78 6.74 -3.36
N THR A 159 3.36 5.61 -3.04
CA THR A 159 3.29 4.38 -3.85
C THR A 159 2.54 3.32 -3.06
N TYR A 160 1.53 2.73 -3.69
CA TYR A 160 0.78 1.60 -3.17
C TYR A 160 1.04 0.36 -4.01
N HIS A 161 1.10 -0.79 -3.34
CA HIS A 161 1.06 -2.10 -3.97
C HIS A 161 -0.20 -2.82 -3.56
N TYR A 162 -0.87 -3.45 -4.51
CA TYR A 162 -1.99 -4.35 -4.25
C TYR A 162 -1.66 -5.75 -4.75
N ARG A 163 -1.69 -6.74 -3.84
CA ARG A 163 -1.39 -8.14 -4.15
C ARG A 163 -2.66 -8.92 -4.43
N ILE A 164 -2.71 -9.60 -5.57
CA ILE A 164 -3.74 -10.56 -5.95
C ILE A 164 -3.07 -11.91 -6.17
N ILE A 165 -3.56 -12.95 -5.51
CA ILE A 165 -3.10 -14.33 -5.74
C ILE A 165 -4.22 -15.08 -6.44
N VAL A 166 -3.93 -15.63 -7.61
CA VAL A 166 -4.85 -16.46 -8.39
C VAL A 166 -4.48 -17.92 -8.18
N SER A 167 -5.39 -18.70 -7.61
CA SER A 167 -5.22 -20.14 -7.39
C SER A 167 -6.57 -20.83 -7.21
N SER A 168 -6.72 -22.02 -7.78
CA SER A 168 -7.86 -22.90 -7.52
C SER A 168 -7.81 -23.55 -6.13
N GLU A 169 -6.66 -23.53 -5.47
CA GLU A 169 -6.45 -24.13 -4.15
C GLU A 169 -6.53 -23.08 -3.03
N ALA A 170 -6.62 -23.57 -1.79
CA ALA A 170 -6.58 -22.69 -0.63
C ALA A 170 -5.24 -21.95 -0.53
N LEU A 171 -5.31 -20.70 -0.11
CA LEU A 171 -4.12 -19.88 0.09
C LEU A 171 -3.19 -20.48 1.16
N SER A 172 -1.88 -20.36 0.94
CA SER A 172 -0.89 -20.60 1.99
C SER A 172 -1.25 -19.83 3.27
N VAL A 173 -1.04 -20.44 4.43
CA VAL A 173 -1.20 -19.77 5.73
C VAL A 173 -0.31 -18.53 5.83
N PHE A 174 0.80 -18.48 5.09
CA PHE A 174 1.69 -17.32 4.99
C PHE A 174 1.18 -16.22 4.04
N GLU A 175 0.04 -16.38 3.40
CA GLU A 175 -0.56 -15.35 2.56
C GLU A 175 -1.91 -14.88 3.10
N ARG A 176 -2.41 -15.56 4.15
CA ARG A 176 -3.65 -15.21 4.84
C ARG A 176 -3.61 -13.76 5.31
N ASN A 177 -4.65 -13.00 4.96
CA ASN A 177 -4.78 -11.58 5.27
C ASN A 177 -3.60 -10.73 4.76
N ARG A 178 -2.92 -11.14 3.68
CA ARG A 178 -1.78 -10.44 3.04
C ARG A 178 -1.90 -10.31 1.51
N ALA A 179 -2.96 -10.84 0.93
CA ALA A 179 -3.28 -10.75 -0.49
C ALA A 179 -4.79 -10.96 -0.71
N TRP A 180 -5.31 -10.46 -1.82
CA TRP A 180 -6.63 -10.86 -2.31
C TRP A 180 -6.52 -12.19 -3.06
N HIS A 181 -7.06 -13.25 -2.48
CA HIS A 181 -7.16 -14.55 -3.14
C HIS A 181 -8.40 -14.61 -4.02
N THR A 182 -8.24 -15.13 -5.24
CA THR A 182 -9.35 -15.53 -6.11
C THR A 182 -9.00 -16.80 -6.89
N SER A 183 -10.00 -17.59 -7.25
CA SER A 183 -9.88 -18.71 -8.19
C SER A 183 -10.20 -18.31 -9.63
N GLU A 184 -10.63 -17.07 -9.86
CA GLU A 184 -10.98 -16.56 -11.18
C GLU A 184 -9.71 -16.24 -11.98
N GLN A 185 -9.65 -16.71 -13.22
CA GLN A 185 -8.58 -16.36 -14.14
C GLN A 185 -8.68 -14.88 -14.54
N LEU A 186 -7.53 -14.24 -14.73
CA LEU A 186 -7.44 -12.82 -15.05
C LEU A 186 -6.82 -12.61 -16.44
N ASN A 187 -7.52 -11.88 -17.30
CA ASN A 187 -6.99 -11.36 -18.55
C ASN A 187 -6.04 -10.18 -18.27
N ILE A 188 -4.75 -10.49 -18.08
CA ILE A 188 -3.72 -9.50 -17.74
C ILE A 188 -3.55 -8.42 -18.83
N PRO A 189 -3.51 -8.75 -20.13
CA PRO A 189 -3.48 -7.72 -21.18
C PRO A 189 -4.63 -6.71 -21.09
N ALA A 190 -5.87 -7.18 -20.86
CA ALA A 190 -7.01 -6.27 -20.70
C ALA A 190 -6.88 -5.39 -19.45
N MET A 191 -6.40 -5.95 -18.34
CA MET A 191 -6.12 -5.17 -17.12
C MET A 191 -5.04 -4.11 -17.35
N GLN A 192 -4.01 -4.42 -18.14
CA GLN A 192 -2.95 -3.46 -18.50
C GLN A 192 -3.52 -2.31 -19.34
N GLN A 193 -4.33 -2.59 -20.35
CA GLN A 193 -5.02 -1.55 -21.13
C GLN A 193 -5.93 -0.68 -20.25
N ALA A 194 -6.67 -1.28 -19.33
CA ALA A 194 -7.49 -0.52 -18.37
C ALA A 194 -6.63 0.36 -17.43
N CYS A 195 -5.41 -0.08 -17.08
CA CYS A 195 -4.50 0.76 -16.31
C CYS A 195 -4.12 2.03 -17.10
N GLU A 196 -3.83 1.90 -18.39
CA GLU A 196 -3.47 3.02 -19.26
C GLU A 196 -4.58 4.08 -19.32
N CYS A 197 -5.85 3.66 -19.36
CA CYS A 197 -6.99 4.59 -19.33
C CYS A 197 -7.09 5.41 -18.03
N LEU A 198 -6.60 4.88 -16.91
CA LEU A 198 -6.73 5.51 -15.58
C LEU A 198 -5.53 6.41 -15.23
N VAL A 199 -4.38 6.23 -15.89
CA VAL A 199 -3.19 7.09 -15.70
C VAL A 199 -3.48 8.50 -16.24
N GLY A 200 -2.96 9.52 -15.57
CA GLY A 200 -3.14 10.93 -15.95
C GLY A 200 -4.02 11.73 -15.00
N HIS A 201 -4.49 12.88 -15.48
CA HIS A 201 -5.24 13.86 -14.69
C HIS A 201 -6.76 13.71 -14.94
N HIS A 202 -7.48 13.20 -13.94
CA HIS A 202 -8.89 12.85 -14.08
C HIS A 202 -9.73 13.30 -12.89
N ASP A 203 -11.04 13.37 -13.10
CA ASP A 203 -12.03 13.41 -12.03
C ASP A 203 -12.24 11.98 -11.51
N PHE A 204 -11.70 11.68 -10.33
CA PHE A 204 -11.83 10.36 -9.71
C PHE A 204 -13.07 10.23 -8.81
N SER A 205 -14.15 10.97 -9.07
CA SER A 205 -15.40 10.87 -8.29
C SER A 205 -16.00 9.47 -8.27
N SER A 206 -15.89 8.71 -9.37
CA SER A 206 -16.29 7.29 -9.40
C SER A 206 -15.43 6.38 -8.51
N PHE A 207 -14.25 6.86 -8.11
CA PHE A 207 -13.30 6.17 -7.23
C PHE A 207 -13.14 6.92 -5.90
N ARG A 208 -14.22 7.56 -5.44
CA ARG A 208 -14.24 8.35 -4.19
C ARG A 208 -15.33 7.82 -3.27
N ALA A 209 -14.94 7.18 -2.18
CA ALA A 209 -15.90 6.72 -1.18
C ALA A 209 -16.53 7.89 -0.39
N ALA A 210 -17.71 7.64 0.17
CA ALA A 210 -18.38 8.53 1.11
C ALA A 210 -17.48 8.86 2.31
N GLY A 211 -17.59 10.07 2.86
CA GLY A 211 -16.74 10.54 3.95
C GLY A 211 -15.35 11.04 3.52
N CYS A 212 -15.04 11.04 2.22
CA CYS A 212 -13.79 11.61 1.73
C CYS A 212 -13.69 13.12 1.99
N GLN A 213 -12.70 13.51 2.80
CA GLN A 213 -12.44 14.90 3.21
C GLN A 213 -11.68 15.75 2.17
N ALA A 214 -11.35 15.20 0.99
CA ALA A 214 -10.67 15.95 -0.05
C ALA A 214 -11.60 17.02 -0.65
N LYS A 215 -11.08 18.25 -0.84
CA LYS A 215 -11.87 19.35 -1.41
C LYS A 215 -12.24 19.13 -2.87
N SER A 216 -11.38 18.44 -3.62
CA SER A 216 -11.57 18.16 -5.04
C SER A 216 -11.32 16.68 -5.35
N PRO A 217 -12.14 16.06 -6.22
CA PRO A 217 -11.91 14.72 -6.74
C PRO A 217 -10.87 14.69 -7.86
N MET A 218 -10.42 15.85 -8.36
CA MET A 218 -9.36 15.92 -9.37
C MET A 218 -8.04 15.42 -8.78
N LYS A 219 -7.48 14.39 -9.41
CA LYS A 219 -6.16 13.83 -9.07
C LYS A 219 -5.37 13.54 -10.32
N THR A 220 -4.05 13.55 -10.15
CA THR A 220 -3.12 13.04 -11.15
C THR A 220 -2.59 11.73 -10.64
N LEU A 221 -2.81 10.66 -11.41
CA LEU A 221 -2.23 9.35 -11.19
C LEU A 221 -0.97 9.24 -12.07
N ASP A 222 0.20 9.19 -11.44
CA ASP A 222 1.49 9.19 -12.15
C ASP A 222 1.83 7.80 -12.69
N GLU A 223 1.35 6.74 -12.04
CA GLU A 223 1.53 5.36 -12.46
C GLU A 223 0.38 4.48 -12.00
N LEU A 224 -0.06 3.61 -12.88
CA LEU A 224 -0.87 2.44 -12.57
C LEU A 224 -0.40 1.30 -13.48
N ARG A 225 0.04 0.20 -12.89
CA ARG A 225 0.46 -0.98 -13.66
C ARG A 225 0.20 -2.26 -12.91
N ILE A 226 0.06 -3.36 -13.63
CA ILE A 226 -0.01 -4.72 -13.09
C ILE A 226 1.16 -5.54 -13.64
N CYS A 227 1.84 -6.26 -12.74
CA CYS A 227 2.92 -7.17 -13.09
C CYS A 227 2.75 -8.49 -12.34
N GLU A 228 3.14 -9.60 -12.98
CA GLU A 228 3.29 -10.88 -12.29
C GLU A 228 4.59 -10.88 -11.49
N MET A 229 4.52 -11.37 -10.25
CA MET A 229 5.65 -11.50 -9.33
C MET A 229 5.78 -12.94 -8.89
N PRO A 230 7.02 -13.43 -8.62
CA PRO A 230 7.22 -14.75 -8.05
C PRO A 230 6.59 -14.84 -6.66
N LEU A 231 6.00 -16.00 -6.33
CA LEU A 231 5.59 -16.31 -4.96
C LEU A 231 6.83 -16.66 -4.14
N TRP A 232 7.17 -15.82 -3.17
CA TRP A 232 8.19 -16.13 -2.18
C TRP A 232 7.53 -16.93 -1.05
N LEU A 233 8.00 -18.17 -0.79
CA LEU A 233 7.51 -19.10 0.26
C LEU A 233 6.31 -20.00 -0.11
N CYS A 234 6.17 -20.35 -1.39
CA CYS A 234 5.41 -21.52 -1.80
C CYS A 234 6.31 -22.75 -1.61
N TYR A 235 6.05 -23.58 -0.59
CA TYR A 235 6.54 -24.95 -0.59
C TYR A 235 5.52 -25.78 -1.40
N PRO A 236 5.82 -26.12 -2.66
CA PRO A 236 4.88 -26.89 -3.47
C PRO A 236 4.65 -28.24 -2.82
N SER A 237 3.40 -28.67 -2.75
CA SER A 237 3.07 -30.06 -2.41
C SER A 237 3.72 -31.00 -3.42
N GLU A 238 3.87 -32.27 -3.07
CA GLU A 238 4.48 -33.28 -3.95
C GLU A 238 3.76 -33.36 -5.31
N ALA A 239 2.43 -33.26 -5.30
CA ALA A 239 1.58 -33.17 -6.49
C ALA A 239 1.86 -31.94 -7.39
N MET A 240 2.38 -30.87 -6.79
CA MET A 240 2.73 -29.64 -7.47
C MET A 240 4.19 -29.66 -7.96
N GLN A 241 5.10 -30.34 -7.24
CA GLN A 241 6.50 -30.54 -7.65
C GLN A 241 6.63 -31.44 -8.87
N ILE A 242 5.91 -32.56 -8.94
CA ILE A 242 5.95 -33.51 -10.06
C ILE A 242 5.56 -32.80 -11.38
N LYS A 243 4.57 -31.91 -11.33
CA LYS A 243 4.13 -31.12 -12.50
C LYS A 243 5.11 -30.02 -12.91
N CYS A 244 5.96 -29.54 -11.99
CA CYS A 244 6.95 -28.52 -12.33
C CYS A 244 8.07 -29.06 -13.21
N CYS A 245 8.45 -30.32 -13.01
CA CYS A 245 9.53 -30.98 -13.72
C CYS A 245 9.15 -31.28 -15.18
N ASP A 246 7.87 -31.57 -15.45
CA ASP A 246 7.36 -31.98 -16.77
C ASP A 246 7.34 -30.81 -17.79
N GLU A 247 7.06 -29.58 -17.34
CA GLU A 247 7.15 -28.37 -18.18
C GLU A 247 8.60 -27.98 -18.51
N SER A 248 9.54 -28.17 -17.57
CA SER A 248 10.97 -27.93 -17.82
C SER A 248 11.64 -29.00 -18.69
N PHE A 249 11.08 -30.22 -18.75
CA PHE A 249 11.63 -31.31 -19.56
C PHE A 249 11.18 -31.24 -21.04
N ARG A 250 10.02 -30.65 -21.32
CA ARG A 250 9.53 -30.46 -22.71
C ARG A 250 10.25 -29.34 -23.49
N GLY A 251 10.92 -28.42 -22.80
CA GLY A 251 11.65 -27.30 -23.42
C GLY A 251 13.12 -27.57 -23.77
N LEU A 252 13.65 -28.77 -23.50
CA LEU A 252 15.08 -29.07 -23.65
C LEU A 252 15.42 -30.24 -24.59
N ASN A 253 14.43 -30.87 -25.24
CA ASN A 253 14.65 -32.08 -26.04
C ASN A 253 14.58 -31.91 -27.57
N GLU A 254 14.59 -30.68 -28.11
CA GLU A 254 14.74 -30.49 -29.58
C GLU A 254 16.17 -30.21 -30.05
N GLU A 255 17.15 -30.03 -29.17
CA GLU A 255 18.54 -29.85 -29.60
C GLU A 255 19.53 -30.58 -28.67
N ARG A 256 19.72 -31.89 -28.89
CA ARG A 256 21.00 -32.60 -28.66
C ARG A 256 20.91 -34.08 -29.09
N ALA A 257 20.79 -34.28 -30.39
CA ALA A 257 21.29 -35.50 -31.01
C ALA A 257 22.79 -35.33 -31.30
N CYS A 258 23.66 -35.68 -30.36
CA CYS A 258 25.06 -36.01 -30.67
C CYS A 258 25.72 -36.79 -29.52
N SER A 259 25.82 -38.10 -29.74
CA SER A 259 26.91 -39.03 -29.36
C SER A 259 27.96 -38.58 -28.33
N SER A 260 28.09 -39.32 -27.23
CA SER A 260 29.26 -40.21 -26.98
C SER A 260 29.18 -40.89 -25.61
N GLU A 261 29.82 -42.05 -25.53
CA GLU A 261 29.70 -43.14 -24.58
C GLU A 261 30.40 -42.97 -23.20
N VAL A 262 30.14 -43.98 -22.35
CA VAL A 262 30.98 -44.59 -21.30
C VAL A 262 30.73 -44.17 -19.84
N GLY A 263 30.33 -45.14 -19.01
CA GLY A 263 30.52 -45.07 -17.55
C GLY A 263 29.60 -45.94 -16.70
N ASN A 264 29.83 -47.25 -16.72
CA ASN A 264 29.12 -48.30 -15.99
C ASN A 264 29.31 -48.21 -14.45
N SER A 265 28.23 -48.34 -13.66
CA SER A 265 28.24 -49.04 -12.36
C SER A 265 26.82 -49.29 -11.83
N LYS A 266 26.53 -50.57 -11.57
CA LYS A 266 25.24 -51.15 -11.17
C LYS A 266 24.94 -50.88 -9.70
N SER A 267 23.70 -50.51 -9.40
CA SER A 267 23.03 -50.90 -8.15
C SER A 267 21.65 -51.43 -8.48
N HIS A 268 21.45 -52.73 -8.26
CA HIS A 268 20.18 -53.41 -8.39
C HIS A 268 19.20 -52.92 -7.31
N LEU A 269 18.20 -52.14 -7.72
CA LEU A 269 16.91 -52.07 -7.06
C LEU A 269 15.88 -52.50 -8.10
N ASN A 270 15.12 -53.56 -7.80
CA ASN A 270 14.07 -54.10 -8.65
C ASN A 270 12.99 -53.03 -8.87
N THR A 271 12.97 -52.41 -10.06
CA THR A 271 11.96 -51.43 -10.48
C THR A 271 10.63 -52.07 -10.89
N ALA A 272 10.60 -53.38 -11.14
CA ALA A 272 9.43 -54.09 -11.65
C ALA A 272 8.26 -54.24 -10.65
N ALA A 273 8.47 -53.96 -9.35
CA ALA A 273 7.42 -54.10 -8.32
C ALA A 273 6.78 -52.76 -7.91
N LEU A 274 7.22 -51.64 -8.50
CA LEU A 274 6.68 -50.29 -8.25
C LEU A 274 5.86 -49.74 -9.42
N GLU A 275 5.83 -50.43 -10.57
CA GLU A 275 5.07 -50.00 -11.75
C GLU A 275 3.56 -50.31 -11.63
N ASP A 276 3.18 -51.32 -10.84
CA ASP A 276 1.77 -51.74 -10.67
C ASP A 276 0.99 -50.96 -9.60
N ALA A 277 1.59 -49.95 -8.97
CA ALA A 277 0.94 -49.08 -7.99
C ALA A 277 0.76 -47.63 -8.50
N LEU A 278 0.78 -47.43 -9.82
CA LEU A 278 0.33 -46.18 -10.43
C LEU A 278 -1.19 -46.10 -10.34
N VAL A 279 -1.65 -45.65 -9.17
CA VAL A 279 -2.99 -45.08 -9.02
C VAL A 279 -3.11 -44.00 -10.10
N GLU A 280 -4.05 -44.18 -11.04
CA GLU A 280 -4.45 -43.10 -11.94
C GLU A 280 -4.99 -41.96 -11.09
N VAL A 281 -4.12 -41.02 -10.73
CA VAL A 281 -4.52 -39.76 -10.10
C VAL A 281 -5.26 -39.01 -11.20
N PRO A 282 -6.57 -38.72 -11.07
CA PRO A 282 -7.28 -37.96 -12.08
C PRO A 282 -6.53 -36.65 -12.31
N GLU A 283 -6.17 -36.39 -13.57
CA GLU A 283 -5.48 -35.17 -14.02
C GLU A 283 -6.36 -33.94 -13.76
N THR A 284 -6.44 -33.52 -12.51
CA THR A 284 -6.83 -32.17 -12.18
C THR A 284 -5.67 -31.30 -12.64
N LYS A 285 -5.88 -30.48 -13.67
CA LYS A 285 -4.93 -29.45 -14.12
C LYS A 285 -4.80 -28.37 -13.03
N ALA A 286 -4.24 -28.72 -11.89
CA ALA A 286 -3.92 -27.80 -10.81
C ALA A 286 -2.84 -26.84 -11.32
N GLN A 287 -3.26 -25.64 -11.70
CA GLN A 287 -2.38 -24.61 -12.21
C GLN A 287 -1.62 -23.99 -11.04
N ARG A 288 -0.32 -23.73 -11.22
CA ARG A 288 0.47 -23.08 -10.17
C ARG A 288 -0.18 -21.75 -9.77
N PRO A 289 -0.22 -21.43 -8.46
CA PRO A 289 -0.71 -20.16 -7.99
C PRO A 289 0.16 -19.05 -8.57
N ARG A 290 -0.49 -17.99 -9.04
CA ARG A 290 0.18 -16.82 -9.64
C ARG A 290 -0.05 -15.61 -8.75
N CYS A 291 0.98 -14.80 -8.55
CA CYS A 291 0.89 -13.57 -7.78
C CYS A 291 1.00 -12.38 -8.72
N TYR A 292 0.02 -11.50 -8.68
CA TYR A 292 0.05 -10.23 -9.41
C TYR A 292 0.11 -9.08 -8.42
N VAL A 293 0.93 -8.09 -8.76
CA VAL A 293 1.05 -6.85 -8.00
C VAL A 293 0.62 -5.69 -8.87
N ILE A 294 -0.42 -4.98 -8.42
CA ILE A 294 -0.83 -3.71 -8.99
C ILE A 294 -0.10 -2.60 -8.25
N THR A 295 0.67 -1.78 -8.98
CA THR A 295 1.36 -0.61 -8.42
C THR A 295 0.59 0.65 -8.80
N ALA A 296 0.27 1.48 -7.81
CA ALA A 296 -0.34 2.78 -8.01
C ALA A 296 0.53 3.87 -7.37
N ARG A 297 0.94 4.87 -8.14
CA ARG A 297 1.81 5.96 -7.68
C ARG A 297 1.18 7.30 -8.02
N ALA A 298 1.09 8.17 -7.02
CA ALA A 298 0.58 9.52 -7.18
C ALA A 298 1.06 10.41 -6.04
N ARG A 299 1.01 11.73 -6.24
CA ARG A 299 1.17 12.67 -5.12
C ARG A 299 0.17 12.44 -3.98
N SER A 300 -1.09 12.18 -4.30
CA SER A 300 -2.15 11.94 -3.31
C SER A 300 -3.29 11.12 -3.89
N PHE A 301 -3.99 10.38 -3.04
CA PHE A 301 -5.17 9.59 -3.38
C PHE A 301 -6.40 10.06 -2.60
N LEU A 302 -7.58 9.86 -3.16
CA LEU A 302 -8.87 10.01 -2.48
C LEU A 302 -9.12 8.82 -1.55
N TYR A 303 -10.14 8.97 -0.70
CA TYR A 303 -10.54 7.91 0.21
C TYR A 303 -11.04 6.69 -0.58
N HIS A 304 -10.45 5.53 -0.31
CA HIS A 304 -10.65 4.25 -1.01
C HIS A 304 -10.25 4.19 -2.50
N GLN A 305 -9.66 5.25 -3.07
CA GLN A 305 -9.40 5.34 -4.52
C GLN A 305 -8.66 4.13 -5.07
N VAL A 306 -7.56 3.74 -4.44
CA VAL A 306 -6.73 2.60 -4.91
C VAL A 306 -7.52 1.30 -4.92
N ARG A 307 -8.30 1.02 -3.87
CA ARG A 307 -9.09 -0.22 -3.76
C ARG A 307 -10.26 -0.27 -4.73
N LEU A 308 -10.87 0.89 -5.02
CA LEU A 308 -11.92 1.01 -6.03
C LEU A 308 -11.36 0.79 -7.44
N MET A 309 -10.19 1.38 -7.75
CA MET A 309 -9.50 1.13 -9.02
C MET A 309 -9.11 -0.34 -9.17
N VAL A 310 -8.58 -0.98 -8.12
CA VAL A 310 -8.25 -2.42 -8.14
C VAL A 310 -9.49 -3.28 -8.33
N GLY A 311 -10.62 -2.93 -7.71
CA GLY A 311 -11.90 -3.62 -7.92
C GLY A 311 -12.36 -3.58 -9.38
N LEU A 312 -12.22 -2.40 -10.02
CA LEU A 312 -12.47 -2.25 -11.45
C LEU A 312 -11.50 -3.08 -12.30
N LEU A 313 -10.19 -3.02 -12.02
CA LEU A 313 -9.20 -3.81 -12.76
C LEU A 313 -9.49 -5.31 -12.65
N LYS A 314 -9.88 -5.81 -11.48
CA LYS A 314 -10.32 -7.20 -11.32
C LYS A 314 -11.54 -7.49 -12.20
N ALA A 315 -12.54 -6.61 -12.22
CA ALA A 315 -13.75 -6.80 -13.03
C ALA A 315 -13.44 -6.85 -14.53
N VAL A 316 -12.49 -6.03 -15.00
CA VAL A 316 -11.94 -6.11 -16.36
C VAL A 316 -11.21 -7.44 -16.59
N GLY A 317 -10.35 -7.83 -15.65
CA GLY A 317 -9.61 -9.10 -15.72
C GLY A 317 -10.52 -10.32 -15.82
N THR A 318 -11.68 -10.30 -15.16
CA THR A 318 -12.68 -11.38 -15.24
C THR A 318 -13.70 -11.21 -16.36
N GLY A 319 -13.57 -10.18 -17.21
CA GLY A 319 -14.47 -9.93 -18.35
C GLY A 319 -15.87 -9.41 -17.98
N VAL A 320 -16.09 -9.04 -16.71
CA VAL A 320 -17.37 -8.45 -16.23
C VAL A 320 -17.53 -7.02 -16.75
N VAL A 321 -16.43 -6.31 -16.92
CA VAL A 321 -16.37 -4.95 -17.50
C VAL A 321 -15.45 -5.00 -18.72
N GLN A 322 -15.84 -4.39 -19.83
CA GLN A 322 -14.96 -4.30 -20.99
C GLN A 322 -14.00 -3.12 -20.83
N VAL A 323 -12.82 -3.21 -21.44
CA VAL A 323 -11.81 -2.13 -21.41
C VAL A 323 -12.40 -0.82 -21.96
N SER A 324 -13.24 -0.89 -22.99
CA SER A 324 -13.95 0.24 -23.59
C SER A 324 -14.87 0.98 -22.63
N ASP A 325 -15.31 0.34 -21.54
CA ASP A 325 -16.22 0.93 -20.56
C ASP A 325 -15.48 1.74 -19.48
N VAL A 326 -14.16 1.54 -19.35
CA VAL A 326 -13.34 2.20 -18.31
C VAL A 326 -13.39 3.74 -18.40
N PRO A 327 -13.26 4.37 -19.58
CA PRO A 327 -13.43 5.82 -19.71
C PRO A 327 -14.83 6.29 -19.30
N HIS A 328 -15.88 5.56 -19.69
CA HIS A 328 -17.26 5.89 -19.33
C HIS A 328 -17.50 5.80 -17.81
N LEU A 329 -16.85 4.86 -17.13
CA LEU A 329 -16.91 4.74 -15.67
C LEU A 329 -16.20 5.90 -14.97
N LEU A 330 -15.08 6.40 -15.50
CA LEU A 330 -14.45 7.64 -15.02
C LEU A 330 -15.40 8.83 -15.18
N GLU A 331 -16.00 8.99 -16.36
CA GLU A 331 -16.90 10.09 -16.71
C GLU A 331 -18.23 10.07 -15.93
N ALA A 332 -18.67 8.90 -15.49
CA ALA A 332 -19.91 8.75 -14.73
C ALA A 332 -19.91 9.50 -13.39
N ARG A 333 -18.73 9.81 -12.84
CA ARG A 333 -18.53 10.56 -11.58
C ARG A 333 -19.36 10.05 -10.39
N THR A 334 -19.66 8.75 -10.36
CA THR A 334 -20.44 8.13 -9.28
C THR A 334 -19.88 6.76 -8.93
N VAL A 335 -19.67 6.53 -7.63
CA VAL A 335 -19.17 5.25 -7.11
C VAL A 335 -20.17 4.10 -7.29
N THR A 336 -21.46 4.41 -7.43
CA THR A 336 -22.53 3.40 -7.54
C THR A 336 -22.46 2.57 -8.82
N LYS A 337 -21.82 3.10 -9.88
CA LYS A 337 -21.60 2.38 -11.14
C LYS A 337 -20.27 1.61 -11.15
N ALA A 338 -19.41 1.84 -10.16
CA ALA A 338 -18.13 1.14 -10.08
C ALA A 338 -18.31 -0.29 -9.53
N PRO A 339 -17.48 -1.25 -9.97
CA PRO A 339 -17.46 -2.58 -9.40
C PRO A 339 -17.15 -2.58 -7.89
N PRO A 340 -17.41 -3.69 -7.17
CA PRO A 340 -17.13 -3.80 -5.75
C PRO A 340 -15.67 -3.46 -5.41
N MET A 341 -15.51 -2.73 -4.31
CA MET A 341 -14.19 -2.33 -3.81
C MET A 341 -13.35 -3.56 -3.41
N ALA A 342 -12.07 -3.55 -3.80
CA ALA A 342 -11.14 -4.61 -3.43
C ALA A 342 -10.95 -4.74 -1.91
N PRO A 343 -10.73 -5.94 -1.35
CA PRO A 343 -10.42 -6.15 0.08
C PRO A 343 -9.21 -5.34 0.57
N ALA A 344 -9.16 -5.01 1.86
CA ALA A 344 -8.07 -4.21 2.44
C ALA A 344 -6.76 -5.00 2.57
N CYS A 345 -6.84 -6.30 2.83
CA CYS A 345 -5.70 -7.19 3.10
C CYS A 345 -4.72 -7.35 1.92
N GLY A 346 -5.14 -7.01 0.70
CA GLY A 346 -4.24 -6.98 -0.45
C GLY A 346 -3.43 -5.69 -0.57
N LEU A 347 -3.81 -4.62 0.13
CA LEU A 347 -3.24 -3.28 -0.06
C LEU A 347 -2.09 -2.98 0.91
N TYR A 348 -1.01 -2.45 0.35
CA TYR A 348 0.19 -2.02 1.05
C TYR A 348 0.51 -0.58 0.67
N LEU A 349 0.70 0.31 1.65
CA LEU A 349 1.45 1.54 1.42
C LEU A 349 2.93 1.19 1.33
N ALA A 350 3.46 1.20 0.12
CA ALA A 350 4.81 0.74 -0.18
C ALA A 350 5.85 1.81 0.17
N GLU A 351 5.62 3.06 -0.23
CA GLU A 351 6.57 4.15 -0.04
C GLU A 351 5.90 5.51 0.09
N VAL A 352 6.53 6.41 0.85
CA VAL A 352 6.26 7.85 0.84
C VAL A 352 7.57 8.60 0.57
N LYS A 353 7.60 9.36 -0.52
CA LYS A 353 8.80 10.09 -0.98
C LYS A 353 8.79 11.53 -0.48
N TYR A 354 9.95 11.99 -0.04
CA TYR A 354 10.23 13.36 0.36
C TYR A 354 11.46 13.87 -0.38
N GLN A 355 11.57 15.19 -0.52
CA GLN A 355 12.82 15.87 -0.83
C GLN A 355 13.29 16.44 0.50
N LEU A 356 14.25 15.76 1.12
CA LEU A 356 14.92 16.23 2.34
C LEU A 356 16.30 16.66 1.88
N ASP A 357 16.68 17.89 2.22
CA ASP A 357 17.99 18.46 1.90
C ASP A 357 19.11 17.84 2.76
#